data_AF-A0A3N5QCV5-F1
#
_entry.id   AF-A0A3N5QCV5-F1
#
_cell.length_a   1.000
_cell.length_b   1.000
_cell.length_c   1.000
_cell.angle_alpha   90.00
_cell.angle_beta   90.00
_cell.angle_gamma   90.00
#
_symmetry.space_group_name_H-M   'P 1'
#
loop_
_entity.id
_entity.type
_entity.pdbx_description
1 polymer ?
#
loop_
_entity_poly.entity_id
_entity_poly.type
_entity_poly.pdbx_seq_one_letter_code
_entity_poly.pdbx_strand_id
1 'polypeptide(L)'
;MIELHSSPIQFLARIESKNPEVVKKRKMITVDDYAFDSVELRGTYYRVIPTTAREVFFLASLEKYEDKWAPAKGNGVIVRSEIIDQLTMKRR
;
A
#
# COMPACT_ATOMS: atom_id res chain seq x y z
N MET A 1 -2.24 4.96 35.63
CA MET A 1 -2.15 5.43 34.23
C MET A 1 -1.37 4.34 33.49
N ILE A 2 -2.05 3.51 32.70
CA ILE A 2 -1.38 2.42 31.97
C ILE A 2 -0.83 3.04 30.69
N GLU A 3 0.49 3.23 30.63
CA GLU A 3 1.16 3.55 29.39
C GLU A 3 1.11 2.31 28.48
N LEU A 4 0.11 2.27 27.60
CA LEU A 4 0.09 1.34 26.49
C LEU A 4 1.23 1.73 25.54
N HIS A 5 2.41 1.15 25.75
CA HIS A 5 3.47 1.18 24.74
C HIS A 5 2.92 0.53 23.47
N SER A 6 2.45 1.37 22.53
CA SER A 6 1.97 0.87 21.25
C SER A 6 3.17 0.29 20.52
N SER A 7 3.15 -1.01 20.23
CA SER A 7 4.20 -1.63 19.40
C SER A 7 4.30 -0.93 18.05
N PRO A 8 5.49 -0.76 17.46
CA PRO A 8 5.61 -0.12 16.15
C PRO A 8 4.82 -0.90 15.09
N ILE A 9 4.23 -0.19 14.11
CA ILE A 9 3.54 -0.82 12.99
C ILE A 9 4.57 -1.55 12.13
N GLN A 10 4.36 -2.84 11.89
CA GLN A 10 5.25 -3.64 11.08
C GLN A 10 4.44 -4.60 10.20
N PHE A 11 4.68 -4.55 8.89
CA PHE A 11 4.14 -5.53 7.95
C PHE A 11 5.04 -6.76 7.91
N LEU A 12 4.76 -7.74 8.76
CA LEU A 12 5.52 -9.00 8.83
C LEU A 12 5.38 -9.81 7.54
N ALA A 13 4.17 -9.84 6.97
CA ALA A 13 3.90 -10.45 5.67
C ALA A 13 4.03 -9.41 4.56
N ARG A 14 5.25 -9.23 4.05
CA ARG A 14 5.55 -8.37 2.89
C ARG A 14 6.41 -9.10 1.87
N ILE A 15 6.12 -8.91 0.60
CA ILE A 15 6.89 -9.46 -0.52
C ILE A 15 7.37 -8.29 -1.37
N GLU A 16 8.67 -8.20 -1.61
CA GLU A 16 9.21 -7.20 -2.54
C GLU A 16 8.64 -7.44 -3.93
N SER A 17 8.21 -6.37 -4.58
CA SER A 17 7.66 -6.39 -5.93
C SER A 17 8.30 -5.28 -6.74
N LYS A 18 9.12 -5.66 -7.72
CA LYS A 18 9.70 -4.73 -8.68
C LYS A 18 8.71 -4.47 -9.81
N ASN A 19 8.55 -3.20 -10.16
CA ASN A 19 7.65 -2.72 -11.20
C ASN A 19 6.27 -3.42 -11.21
N PRO A 20 5.50 -3.37 -10.11
CA PRO A 20 4.24 -4.10 -10.01
C PRO A 20 3.20 -3.57 -10.99
N GLU A 21 2.37 -4.50 -11.47
CA GLU A 21 1.15 -4.18 -12.22
C GLU A 21 0.00 -3.83 -11.25
N VAL A 22 -0.60 -2.66 -11.41
CA VAL A 22 -1.63 -2.12 -10.50
C VAL A 22 -2.86 -1.61 -11.24
N VAL A 23 -3.97 -1.52 -10.52
CA VAL A 23 -5.20 -0.93 -11.05
C VAL A 23 -5.20 0.58 -10.83
N LYS A 24 -5.40 1.35 -11.90
CA LYS A 24 -5.63 2.81 -11.84
C LYS A 24 -6.96 3.15 -12.50
N LYS A 25 -7.68 4.12 -11.94
CA LYS A 25 -8.89 4.65 -12.57
C LYS A 25 -8.48 5.37 -13.86
N ARG A 26 -9.12 5.04 -14.99
CA ARG A 26 -8.95 5.74 -16.25
C ARG A 26 -9.55 7.14 -16.14
N LYS A 27 -8.87 8.15 -16.69
CA LYS A 27 -9.45 9.50 -16.81
C LYS A 27 -10.49 9.46 -17.93
N MET A 28 -11.77 9.43 -17.55
CA MET A 28 -12.91 9.44 -18.47
C MET A 28 -13.31 10.88 -18.84
N ILE A 29 -13.90 11.05 -20.03
CA ILE A 29 -14.39 12.33 -20.54
C ILE A 29 -15.76 12.67 -19.93
N THR A 30 -16.53 11.66 -19.51
CA THR A 30 -17.86 11.78 -18.92
C THR A 30 -17.88 11.29 -17.46
N VAL A 31 -18.78 11.85 -16.65
CA VAL A 31 -18.79 11.71 -15.18
C VAL A 31 -19.31 10.34 -14.72
N ASP A 32 -20.16 9.69 -15.52
CA ASP A 32 -20.90 8.47 -15.13
C ASP A 32 -20.20 7.17 -15.53
N ASP A 33 -19.05 7.24 -16.18
CA ASP A 33 -18.35 6.05 -16.66
C ASP A 33 -17.11 5.76 -15.80
N TYR A 34 -17.03 4.54 -15.27
CA TYR A 34 -15.94 4.07 -14.41
C TYR A 34 -15.17 2.97 -15.11
N ALA A 35 -14.09 3.34 -15.81
CA ALA A 35 -13.12 2.37 -16.31
C ALA A 35 -11.85 2.35 -15.44
N PHE A 36 -11.23 1.18 -15.39
CA PHE A 36 -9.97 0.95 -14.72
C PHE A 36 -9.00 0.30 -15.71
N ASP A 37 -7.75 0.75 -15.67
CA ASP A 37 -6.66 0.21 -16.45
C ASP A 37 -5.66 -0.50 -15.56
N SER A 38 -5.06 -1.54 -16.12
CA SER A 38 -3.87 -2.18 -15.57
C SER A 38 -2.65 -1.39 -16.03
N VAL A 39 -1.85 -0.91 -15.09
CA VAL A 39 -0.67 -0.09 -15.37
C VAL A 39 0.53 -0.62 -14.59
N GLU A 40 1.68 -0.72 -15.24
CA GLU A 40 2.94 -1.03 -14.57
C GLU A 40 3.47 0.22 -13.86
N LEU A 41 3.74 0.11 -12.56
CA LEU A 41 4.49 1.14 -11.84
C LEU A 41 5.99 0.95 -12.09
N ARG A 42 6.77 2.03 -12.05
CA ARG A 42 8.23 1.95 -12.03
C ARG A 42 8.77 2.07 -10.62
N GLY A 43 9.77 1.26 -10.29
CA GLY A 43 10.47 1.28 -9.00
C GLY A 43 10.25 0.01 -8.17
N THR A 44 10.63 0.10 -6.89
CA THR A 44 10.51 -0.99 -5.92
C THR A 44 9.35 -0.71 -4.98
N TYR A 45 8.56 -1.75 -4.73
CA TYR A 45 7.37 -1.69 -3.88
C TYR A 45 7.35 -2.93 -2.99
N TYR A 46 6.50 -2.91 -1.97
CA TYR A 46 6.09 -4.12 -1.28
C TYR A 46 4.63 -4.41 -1.55
N ARG A 47 4.34 -5.68 -1.80
CA ARG A 47 3.00 -6.23 -1.65
C ARG A 47 2.82 -6.64 -0.20
N VAL A 48 1.84 -6.05 0.46
CA VAL A 48 1.52 -6.35 1.86
C VAL A 48 0.12 -6.92 1.98
N ILE A 49 -0.05 -7.88 2.90
CA ILE A 49 -1.35 -8.38 3.32
C ILE A 49 -1.49 -8.01 4.79
N PRO A 50 -2.32 -7.01 5.15
CA PRO A 50 -2.47 -6.61 6.53
C PRO A 50 -3.11 -7.74 7.34
N THR A 51 -2.57 -8.01 8.51
CA THR A 51 -3.02 -9.06 9.45
C THR A 51 -3.64 -8.49 10.72
N THR A 52 -3.44 -7.19 10.96
CA THR A 52 -3.97 -6.48 12.13
C THR A 52 -4.83 -5.28 11.71
N ALA A 53 -5.81 -4.92 12.55
CA ALA A 53 -6.62 -3.72 12.32
C ALA A 53 -5.75 -2.45 12.20
N ARG A 54 -4.66 -2.38 12.97
CA ARG A 54 -3.74 -1.24 12.94
C ARG A 54 -3.02 -1.09 11.61
N GLU A 55 -2.58 -2.19 11.01
CA GLU A 55 -2.03 -2.21 9.65
C GLU A 55 -3.08 -1.77 8.63
N VAL A 56 -4.33 -2.23 8.76
CA VAL A 56 -5.44 -1.78 7.89
C VAL A 56 -5.64 -0.28 8.00
N PHE A 57 -5.71 0.29 9.21
CA PHE A 57 -5.87 1.73 9.42
C PHE A 57 -4.68 2.54 8.87
N PHE A 58 -3.46 2.04 9.06
CA PHE A 58 -2.28 2.67 8.46
C PHE A 58 -2.38 2.69 6.93
N LEU A 59 -2.67 1.54 6.31
CA LEU A 59 -2.84 1.49 4.86
C LEU A 59 -3.97 2.43 4.42
N ALA A 60 -5.09 2.47 5.15
CA ALA A 60 -6.20 3.37 4.83
C ALA A 60 -5.78 4.85 4.82
N SER A 61 -4.88 5.27 5.72
CA SER A 61 -4.38 6.66 5.80
C SER A 61 -3.43 7.09 4.69
N LEU A 62 -2.83 6.15 3.93
CA LEU A 62 -1.91 6.49 2.83
C LEU A 62 -2.63 7.14 1.64
N GLU A 63 -1.95 7.92 0.81
CA GLU A 63 -2.60 8.54 -0.35
C GLU A 63 -2.85 7.51 -1.47
N LYS A 64 -4.05 7.54 -2.05
CA LYS A 64 -4.43 6.55 -3.08
C LYS A 64 -3.79 6.93 -4.41
N TYR A 65 -3.21 5.95 -5.09
CA TYR A 65 -2.51 6.10 -6.36
C TYR A 65 -1.17 6.84 -6.31
N GLU A 66 -0.77 7.32 -5.14
CA GLU A 66 0.51 7.97 -4.89
C GLU A 66 1.39 7.13 -3.96
N ASP A 67 0.85 6.67 -2.83
CA ASP A 67 1.55 5.85 -1.85
C ASP A 67 1.16 4.37 -1.92
N LYS A 68 -0.12 4.12 -2.22
CA LYS A 68 -0.71 2.79 -2.28
C LYS A 68 -1.57 2.56 -3.51
N TRP A 69 -1.60 1.30 -3.96
CA TRP A 69 -2.41 0.83 -5.08
C TRP A 69 -3.01 -0.54 -4.81
N ALA A 70 -4.15 -0.80 -5.46
CA ALA A 70 -4.65 -2.16 -5.58
C ALA A 70 -3.81 -2.90 -6.64
N PRO A 71 -3.34 -4.14 -6.37
CA PRO A 71 -2.65 -4.94 -7.36
C PRO A 71 -3.60 -5.28 -8.52
N ALA A 72 -3.09 -5.35 -9.74
CA ALA A 72 -3.88 -5.81 -10.89
C ALA A 72 -4.30 -7.28 -10.78
N LYS A 73 -3.50 -8.09 -10.06
CA LYS A 73 -3.72 -9.53 -9.90
C LYS A 73 -3.46 -9.96 -8.45
N GLY A 74 -4.34 -10.80 -7.91
CA GLY A 74 -4.26 -11.38 -6.56
C GLY A 74 -4.66 -10.41 -5.42
N ASN A 75 -4.32 -10.76 -4.18
CA ASN A 75 -4.77 -10.07 -2.95
C ASN A 75 -3.75 -9.11 -2.33
N GLY A 76 -4.19 -8.26 -1.41
CA GLY A 76 -3.33 -7.34 -0.66
C GLY A 76 -3.21 -5.96 -1.31
N VAL A 77 -2.20 -5.20 -0.88
CA VAL A 77 -1.99 -3.81 -1.28
C VAL A 77 -0.55 -3.62 -1.73
N ILE A 78 -0.35 -2.93 -2.84
CA ILE A 78 0.97 -2.49 -3.30
C ILE A 78 1.28 -1.15 -2.65
N VAL A 79 2.43 -1.05 -1.98
CA VAL A 79 2.87 0.15 -1.25
C VAL A 79 4.31 0.46 -1.62
N ARG A 80 4.65 1.74 -1.73
CA ARG A 80 6.04 2.21 -1.90
C ARG A 80 6.99 1.58 -0.88
N SER A 81 8.16 1.11 -1.32
CA SER A 81 9.13 0.46 -0.42
C SER A 81 9.60 1.41 0.68
N GLU A 82 9.85 2.68 0.33
CA GLU A 82 10.34 3.72 1.22
C GLU A 82 9.44 3.94 2.45
N ILE A 83 8.11 3.84 2.29
CA ILE A 83 7.15 4.00 3.38
C ILE A 83 7.29 2.84 4.38
N ILE A 84 7.38 1.62 3.86
CA ILE A 84 7.47 0.41 4.67
C ILE A 84 8.84 0.29 5.36
N ASP A 85 9.89 0.71 4.69
CA ASP A 85 11.26 0.70 5.24
C ASP A 85 11.39 1.73 6.37
N GLN A 86 10.80 2.92 6.24
CA GLN A 86 10.79 3.95 7.30
C GLN A 86 10.11 3.47 8.59
N LEU A 87 9.05 2.64 8.49
CA LEU A 87 8.43 2.03 9.67
C LEU A 87 9.39 1.11 10.43
N THR A 88 10.29 0.45 9.70
CA THR A 88 11.29 -0.47 10.26
C THR A 88 12.47 0.30 10.86
N MET A 89 12.84 1.44 10.25
CA MET A 89 14.00 2.25 10.65
C MET A 89 13.75 3.20 11.85
N LYS A 90 12.49 3.45 12.26
CA LYS A 90 12.18 4.25 13.47
C LYS A 90 12.66 3.66 14.81
N ARG A 91 13.57 2.68 14.79
CA ARG A 91 14.38 2.21 15.92
C ARG A 91 15.71 2.97 15.97
N ARG A 92 15.71 4.25 16.32
CA ARG A 92 16.88 4.96 16.86
C ARG A 92 16.43 5.99 17.88
#